data_AF-A0A255S958-F1
#
_entry.id   AF-A0A255S958-F1
#
_cell.length_a   1.000
_cell.length_b   1.000
_cell.length_c   1.000
_cell.angle_alpha   90.00
_cell.angle_beta   90.00
_cell.angle_gamma   90.00
#
_symmetry.space_group_name_H-M   'P 1'
#
loop_
_entity.id
_entity.type
_entity.pdbx_description
1 polymer ?
#
loop_
_entity_poly.entity_id
_entity_poly.type
_entity_poly.pdbx_seq_one_letter_code
_entity_poly.pdbx_strand_id
1 'polypeptide(L)'
;MDSRIKDLGKDQRIALARIVYDLIMADKIIDDEEVVKFAKLFGEENNRILFHQAQELTFAKAIKLLTQPSDDNNDNEVIRKVHADQRRRQAEKAANIVSETASSDGFCAPAEAILLLAIDYFLKKNNATYTKYDIQSFKLTDIFIGKRFVLYVDNNASSKSLEVEQNYDLIVNLLASIGFQFIYIPKIVEQYKKKGLEMFKAMSMYIFPDIPEDKVEDVYNNIMQMDTKSFVKDYLNEKLGFDIICARPSLMVMLGRSSVIGKNISDKGLVYETNANFLKINIGEEKVVNVVGDLIHDFNKFVTFNFHIDFNPAKDKLLYHGIHKAFFRMVALAKNNPQQYNINISTNLRAVFINDYKLPLAIGKTAIYIMILCRSFFGDKKGLPMKKVFNTLNAEEQDRLQEQYEWICSHLSNCQTITHRSPLYPNVVNRISEIRNAIEDVVGSRLIGEIQIGTGDYITTIVSPDRVSVNGVPIKEHPDWGTFM
;
A
#
# COMPACT_ATOMS: atom_id res chain seq x y z
N MET A 1 -0.64 -34.87 -1.82
CA MET A 1 -1.69 -33.83 -1.86
C MET A 1 -2.92 -34.37 -1.15
N ASP A 2 -3.34 -33.66 -0.10
CA ASP A 2 -4.50 -33.97 0.76
C ASP A 2 -5.80 -34.01 -0.08
N SER A 3 -6.65 -35.01 0.18
CA SER A 3 -7.92 -35.19 -0.55
C SER A 3 -8.84 -33.99 -0.41
N ARG A 4 -8.78 -33.26 0.70
CA ARG A 4 -9.60 -32.07 0.96
C ARG A 4 -9.27 -30.91 0.02
N ILE A 5 -8.04 -30.84 -0.49
CA ILE A 5 -7.57 -29.77 -1.38
C ILE A 5 -7.84 -30.11 -2.85
N LYS A 6 -7.97 -31.41 -3.20
CA LYS A 6 -8.21 -31.85 -4.58
C LYS A 6 -9.52 -31.30 -5.16
N ASP A 7 -10.53 -31.12 -4.32
CA ASP A 7 -11.84 -30.59 -4.72
C ASP A 7 -11.86 -29.05 -4.94
N LEU A 8 -10.75 -28.35 -4.64
CA LEU A 8 -10.62 -26.91 -4.87
C LEU A 8 -10.14 -26.65 -6.30
N GLY A 9 -10.66 -25.59 -6.93
CA GLY A 9 -10.17 -25.12 -8.23
C GLY A 9 -8.72 -24.65 -8.18
N LYS A 10 -8.08 -24.50 -9.34
CA LYS A 10 -6.65 -24.16 -9.44
C LYS A 10 -6.31 -22.88 -8.67
N ASP A 11 -7.10 -21.83 -8.85
CA ASP A 11 -6.86 -20.53 -8.23
C ASP A 11 -7.11 -20.57 -6.71
N GLN A 12 -8.11 -21.33 -6.24
CA GLN A 12 -8.31 -21.55 -4.81
C GLN A 12 -7.15 -22.32 -4.18
N ARG A 13 -6.55 -23.28 -4.89
CA ARG A 13 -5.37 -24.01 -4.40
C ARG A 13 -4.14 -23.10 -4.29
N ILE A 14 -3.92 -22.23 -5.28
CA ILE A 14 -2.85 -21.22 -5.26
C ILE A 14 -3.06 -20.24 -4.09
N ALA A 15 -4.31 -19.78 -3.91
CA ALA A 15 -4.68 -18.90 -2.81
C ALA A 15 -4.48 -19.56 -1.44
N LEU A 16 -4.89 -20.82 -1.27
CA LEU A 16 -4.68 -21.58 -0.04
C LEU A 16 -3.19 -21.75 0.26
N ALA A 17 -2.37 -22.07 -0.75
CA ALA A 17 -0.93 -22.17 -0.61
C ALA A 17 -0.30 -20.84 -0.17
N ARG A 18 -0.80 -19.71 -0.69
CA ARG A 18 -0.35 -18.38 -0.25
C ARG A 18 -0.68 -18.12 1.22
N ILE A 19 -1.88 -18.45 1.66
CA ILE A 19 -2.32 -18.22 3.05
C ILE A 19 -1.53 -19.08 4.02
N VAL A 20 -1.33 -20.37 3.71
CA VAL A 20 -0.52 -21.26 4.55
C VAL A 20 0.93 -20.77 4.62
N TYR A 21 1.50 -20.31 3.50
CA TYR A 21 2.83 -19.70 3.52
C TYR A 21 2.91 -18.46 4.41
N ASP A 22 1.95 -17.54 4.31
CA ASP A 22 1.94 -16.31 5.11
C ASP A 22 1.79 -16.62 6.62
N LEU A 23 1.16 -17.75 6.99
CA LEU A 23 1.11 -18.24 8.37
C LEU A 23 2.46 -18.76 8.86
N ILE A 24 3.07 -19.70 8.13
CA ILE A 24 4.41 -20.24 8.45
C ILE A 24 5.44 -19.11 8.61
N MET A 25 5.35 -18.07 7.78
CA MET A 25 6.29 -16.95 7.82
C MET A 25 5.95 -15.88 8.86
N ALA A 26 4.83 -15.98 9.58
CA ALA A 26 4.27 -14.88 10.37
C ALA A 26 5.14 -14.52 11.59
N ASP A 27 5.65 -15.53 12.29
CA ASP A 27 6.51 -15.38 13.46
C ASP A 27 8.01 -15.24 13.10
N LYS A 28 8.34 -15.51 11.82
CA LYS A 28 9.68 -15.49 11.21
C LYS A 28 10.58 -16.65 11.63
N ILE A 29 9.98 -17.73 12.09
CA ILE A 29 10.64 -19.00 12.35
C ILE A 29 10.13 -19.97 11.28
N ILE A 30 10.97 -20.88 10.79
CA ILE A 30 10.54 -21.94 9.87
C ILE A 30 10.81 -23.23 10.61
N ASP A 31 9.74 -23.94 10.98
CA ASP A 31 9.85 -25.26 11.60
C ASP A 31 9.75 -26.39 10.55
N ASP A 32 10.55 -27.44 10.76
CA ASP A 32 10.60 -28.60 9.87
C ASP A 32 9.24 -29.29 9.77
N GLU A 33 8.46 -29.30 10.86
CA GLU A 33 7.12 -29.88 10.84
C GLU A 33 6.15 -29.11 9.95
N GLU A 34 6.21 -27.77 9.97
CA GLU A 34 5.39 -26.91 9.12
C GLU A 34 5.70 -27.14 7.63
N VAL A 35 6.98 -27.28 7.29
CA VAL A 35 7.44 -27.59 5.93
C VAL A 35 6.91 -28.95 5.48
N VAL A 36 7.00 -29.97 6.33
CA VAL A 36 6.49 -31.32 6.03
C VAL A 36 4.96 -31.31 5.89
N LYS A 37 4.24 -30.57 6.74
CA LYS A 37 2.78 -30.44 6.66
C LYS A 37 2.35 -29.72 5.38
N PHE A 38 3.03 -28.64 5.01
CA PHE A 38 2.82 -27.97 3.73
C PHE A 38 3.00 -28.95 2.56
N ALA A 39 4.10 -29.74 2.57
CA ALA A 39 4.37 -30.71 1.53
C ALA A 39 3.29 -31.81 1.43
N LYS A 40 2.78 -32.29 2.57
CA LYS A 40 1.67 -33.26 2.62
C LYS A 40 0.38 -32.69 2.04
N LEU A 41 0.03 -31.44 2.40
CA LEU A 41 -1.16 -30.75 1.94
C LEU A 41 -1.16 -30.59 0.42
N PHE A 42 -0.09 -30.03 -0.15
CA PHE A 42 -0.06 -29.65 -1.58
C PHE A 42 0.63 -30.68 -2.49
N GLY A 43 1.34 -31.68 -1.95
CA GLY A 43 1.99 -32.76 -2.68
C GLY A 43 3.39 -32.41 -3.20
N GLU A 44 4.36 -33.31 -2.99
CA GLU A 44 5.79 -33.06 -3.20
C GLU A 44 6.16 -32.67 -4.64
N GLU A 45 5.58 -33.32 -5.65
CA GLU A 45 6.01 -33.19 -7.05
C GLU A 45 5.56 -31.90 -7.76
N ASN A 46 4.56 -31.16 -7.23
CA ASN A 46 3.99 -29.96 -7.87
C ASN A 46 4.10 -28.68 -7.02
N ASN A 47 4.77 -28.74 -5.87
CA ASN A 47 4.83 -27.61 -4.94
C ASN A 47 5.54 -26.38 -5.50
N ARG A 48 6.62 -26.54 -6.28
CA ARG A 48 7.45 -25.40 -6.68
C ARG A 48 6.74 -24.42 -7.61
N ILE A 49 5.96 -24.92 -8.57
CA ILE A 49 5.18 -24.09 -9.51
C ILE A 49 4.01 -23.44 -8.77
N LEU A 50 3.27 -24.22 -7.97
CA LEU A 50 2.17 -23.72 -7.16
C LEU A 50 2.66 -22.61 -6.21
N PHE A 51 3.82 -22.81 -5.59
CA PHE A 51 4.42 -21.87 -4.66
C PHE A 51 4.84 -20.58 -5.36
N HIS A 52 5.49 -20.67 -6.52
CA HIS A 52 5.83 -19.48 -7.31
C HIS A 52 4.57 -18.65 -7.62
N GLN A 53 3.50 -19.31 -8.08
CA GLN A 53 2.22 -18.65 -8.36
C GLN A 53 1.58 -18.05 -7.10
N ALA A 54 1.67 -18.75 -5.96
CA ALA A 54 1.18 -18.26 -4.68
C ALA A 54 1.93 -16.99 -4.26
N GLN A 55 3.24 -16.93 -4.51
CA GLN A 55 4.07 -15.76 -4.19
C GLN A 55 3.72 -14.51 -5.02
N GLU A 56 2.98 -14.63 -6.11
CA GLU A 56 2.48 -13.50 -6.90
C GLU A 56 1.18 -12.88 -6.33
N LEU A 57 0.57 -13.52 -5.34
CA LEU A 57 -0.66 -13.04 -4.68
C LEU A 57 -0.35 -12.28 -3.41
N THR A 58 -1.06 -11.17 -3.18
CA THR A 58 -1.14 -10.56 -1.85
C THR A 58 -2.02 -11.41 -0.93
N PHE A 59 -1.81 -11.33 0.38
CA PHE A 59 -2.63 -12.00 1.38
C PHE A 59 -4.13 -11.69 1.21
N ALA A 60 -4.48 -10.40 1.01
CA ALA A 60 -5.85 -9.98 0.78
C ALA A 60 -6.46 -10.62 -0.49
N LYS A 61 -5.68 -10.70 -1.58
CA LYS A 61 -6.15 -11.31 -2.83
C LYS A 61 -6.36 -12.82 -2.67
N ALA A 62 -5.45 -13.50 -1.98
CA ALA A 62 -5.58 -14.93 -1.70
C ALA A 62 -6.86 -15.24 -0.91
N ILE A 63 -7.13 -14.52 0.17
CA ILE A 63 -8.36 -14.76 0.95
C ILE A 63 -9.63 -14.48 0.13
N LYS A 64 -9.62 -13.42 -0.68
CA LYS A 64 -10.76 -13.11 -1.58
C LYS A 64 -10.98 -14.22 -2.61
N LEU A 65 -9.93 -14.80 -3.17
CA LEU A 65 -10.01 -15.91 -4.14
C LEU A 65 -10.64 -17.17 -3.54
N LEU A 66 -10.47 -17.45 -2.23
CA LEU A 66 -11.16 -18.57 -1.57
C LEU A 66 -12.69 -18.45 -1.58
N THR A 67 -13.21 -17.25 -1.80
CA THR A 67 -14.66 -16.98 -1.88
C THR A 67 -15.17 -16.81 -3.31
N GLN A 68 -14.27 -16.85 -4.31
CA GLN A 68 -14.63 -16.71 -5.72
C GLN A 68 -14.99 -18.08 -6.33
N PRO A 69 -15.85 -18.11 -7.37
CA PRO A 69 -16.14 -19.35 -8.10
C PRO A 69 -14.86 -19.95 -8.70
N SER A 70 -14.82 -21.27 -8.82
CA SER A 70 -13.66 -22.05 -9.28
C SER A 70 -13.41 -22.02 -10.79
N ASP A 71 -14.34 -21.48 -11.58
CA ASP A 71 -14.30 -21.51 -13.05
C ASP A 71 -14.63 -20.16 -13.68
N ASP A 72 -14.04 -19.90 -14.85
CA ASP A 72 -14.17 -18.76 -15.78
C ASP A 72 -15.60 -18.49 -16.31
N ASN A 73 -16.63 -19.01 -15.65
CA ASN A 73 -17.98 -18.92 -16.16
C ASN A 73 -18.61 -17.55 -15.86
N ASN A 74 -19.07 -16.97 -16.96
CA ASN A 74 -19.76 -15.69 -17.10
C ASN A 74 -21.16 -15.77 -16.47
N ASP A 75 -21.23 -16.07 -15.17
CA ASP A 75 -22.47 -16.47 -14.51
C ASP A 75 -23.30 -15.28 -14.05
N ASN A 76 -24.54 -15.27 -14.56
CA ASN A 76 -25.63 -14.37 -14.17
C ASN A 76 -25.87 -14.38 -12.64
N GLU A 77 -26.39 -13.26 -12.14
CA GLU A 77 -26.60 -12.98 -10.70
C GLU A 77 -27.40 -14.05 -9.93
N VAL A 78 -28.24 -14.81 -10.64
CA VAL A 78 -29.05 -15.91 -10.09
C VAL A 78 -28.20 -17.13 -9.74
N ILE A 79 -27.25 -17.51 -10.59
CA ILE A 79 -26.32 -18.63 -10.37
C ILE A 79 -25.36 -18.28 -9.22
N ARG A 80 -24.95 -17.00 -9.12
CA ARG A 80 -24.18 -16.50 -7.98
C ARG A 80 -24.90 -16.73 -6.65
N LYS A 81 -26.22 -16.59 -6.56
CA LYS A 81 -26.97 -16.85 -5.31
C LYS A 81 -27.09 -18.34 -4.99
N VAL A 82 -27.28 -19.19 -5.99
CA VAL A 82 -27.43 -20.66 -5.80
C VAL A 82 -26.13 -21.31 -5.31
N HIS A 83 -24.97 -20.87 -5.80
CA HIS A 83 -23.68 -21.39 -5.33
C HIS A 83 -23.16 -20.72 -4.05
N ALA A 84 -23.92 -19.82 -3.40
CA ALA A 84 -23.47 -19.15 -2.17
C ALA A 84 -23.18 -20.13 -1.04
N ASP A 85 -24.04 -21.14 -0.84
CA ASP A 85 -23.84 -22.15 0.21
C ASP A 85 -22.65 -23.07 -0.10
N GLN A 86 -22.44 -23.41 -1.38
CA GLN A 86 -21.28 -24.19 -1.79
C GLN A 86 -19.98 -23.42 -1.59
N ARG A 87 -19.95 -22.12 -1.95
CA ARG A 87 -18.79 -21.24 -1.72
C ARG A 87 -18.49 -21.08 -0.23
N ARG A 88 -19.54 -20.92 0.59
CA ARG A 88 -19.40 -20.85 2.04
C ARG A 88 -18.79 -22.14 2.60
N ARG A 89 -19.28 -23.31 2.16
CA ARG A 89 -18.71 -24.61 2.57
C ARG A 89 -17.25 -24.78 2.15
N GLN A 90 -16.89 -24.32 0.95
CA GLN A 90 -15.50 -24.35 0.47
C GLN A 90 -14.60 -23.39 1.26
N ALA A 91 -15.08 -22.18 1.54
CA ALA A 91 -14.39 -21.21 2.39
C ALA A 91 -14.21 -21.73 3.83
N GLU A 92 -15.24 -22.35 4.42
CA GLU A 92 -15.17 -22.99 5.73
C GLU A 92 -14.19 -24.17 5.72
N LYS A 93 -14.20 -25.01 4.68
CA LYS A 93 -13.23 -26.10 4.49
C LYS A 93 -11.79 -25.57 4.44
N ALA A 94 -11.55 -24.52 3.64
CA ALA A 94 -10.25 -23.87 3.54
C ALA A 94 -9.81 -23.24 4.88
N ALA A 95 -10.72 -22.57 5.58
CA ALA A 95 -10.45 -22.01 6.90
C ALA A 95 -10.09 -23.08 7.94
N ASN A 96 -10.75 -24.25 7.89
CA ASN A 96 -10.45 -25.36 8.77
C ASN A 96 -9.06 -25.96 8.48
N ILE A 97 -8.72 -26.16 7.20
CA ILE A 97 -7.37 -26.62 6.81
C ILE A 97 -6.30 -25.65 7.32
N VAL A 98 -6.52 -24.35 7.15
CA VAL A 98 -5.63 -23.30 7.62
C VAL A 98 -5.47 -23.34 9.14
N SER A 99 -6.58 -23.41 9.88
CA SER A 99 -6.56 -23.47 11.35
C SER A 99 -5.83 -24.72 11.87
N GLU A 100 -6.04 -25.87 11.24
CA GLU A 100 -5.34 -27.12 11.58
C GLU A 100 -3.84 -27.00 11.33
N THR A 101 -3.44 -26.33 10.23
CA THR A 101 -2.02 -26.16 9.88
C THR A 101 -1.29 -25.30 10.91
N ALA A 102 -1.91 -24.19 11.33
CA ALA A 102 -1.34 -23.25 12.30
C ALA A 102 -1.46 -23.70 13.77
N SER A 103 -2.14 -24.81 14.07
CA SER A 103 -2.21 -25.38 15.44
C SER A 103 -1.52 -26.73 15.55
N SER A 104 -0.69 -27.04 14.56
CA SER A 104 -0.28 -28.42 14.28
C SER A 104 0.85 -28.93 15.18
N ASP A 105 1.58 -28.01 15.82
CA ASP A 105 2.61 -28.21 16.84
C ASP A 105 2.08 -27.92 18.27
N GLY A 106 0.78 -27.58 18.39
CA GLY A 106 0.15 -27.17 19.66
C GLY A 106 0.52 -25.75 20.10
N PHE A 107 1.27 -25.00 19.28
CA PHE A 107 1.68 -23.63 19.56
C PHE A 107 1.11 -22.70 18.48
N CYS A 108 0.44 -21.62 18.88
CA CYS A 108 -0.01 -20.60 17.95
C CYS A 108 0.55 -19.27 18.40
N ALA A 109 1.55 -18.81 17.67
CA ALA A 109 2.22 -17.55 17.94
C ALA A 109 1.23 -16.40 17.76
N PRO A 110 1.35 -15.31 18.52
CA PRO A 110 0.43 -14.19 18.38
C PRO A 110 0.45 -13.50 16.99
N ALA A 111 1.44 -13.79 16.15
CA ALA A 111 1.50 -13.32 14.76
C ALA A 111 0.66 -14.20 13.81
N GLU A 112 0.55 -15.50 14.09
CA GLU A 112 -0.32 -16.42 13.36
C GLU A 112 -1.77 -16.26 13.79
N ALA A 113 -2.00 -16.14 15.10
CA ALA A 113 -3.33 -15.98 15.69
C ALA A 113 -4.12 -14.80 15.08
N ILE A 114 -3.45 -13.67 14.80
CA ILE A 114 -4.13 -12.52 14.18
C ILE A 114 -4.47 -12.79 12.71
N LEU A 115 -3.65 -13.56 11.98
CA LEU A 115 -3.96 -13.98 10.61
C LEU A 115 -5.14 -14.96 10.61
N LEU A 116 -5.15 -15.95 11.50
CA LEU A 116 -6.27 -16.88 11.68
C LEU A 116 -7.57 -16.15 12.03
N LEU A 117 -7.49 -15.17 12.94
CA LEU A 117 -8.63 -14.34 13.31
C LEU A 117 -9.18 -13.56 12.11
N ALA A 118 -8.31 -12.96 11.30
CA ALA A 118 -8.72 -12.23 10.10
C ALA A 118 -9.38 -13.15 9.06
N ILE A 119 -8.83 -14.36 8.88
CA ILE A 119 -9.39 -15.39 7.99
C ILE A 119 -10.78 -15.81 8.50
N ASP A 120 -10.94 -16.07 9.80
CA ASP A 120 -12.22 -16.45 10.41
C ASP A 120 -13.27 -15.32 10.25
N TYR A 121 -12.87 -14.09 10.54
CA TYR A 121 -13.74 -12.91 10.41
C TYR A 121 -14.21 -12.73 8.97
N PHE A 122 -13.29 -12.83 8.01
CA PHE A 122 -13.62 -12.63 6.60
C PHE A 122 -14.46 -13.77 6.03
N LEU A 123 -14.08 -15.03 6.28
CA LEU A 123 -14.70 -16.20 5.65
C LEU A 123 -15.96 -16.69 6.36
N LYS A 124 -16.03 -16.61 7.70
CA LYS A 124 -17.14 -17.19 8.48
C LYS A 124 -18.12 -16.16 9.04
N LYS A 125 -17.65 -14.96 9.38
CA LYS A 125 -18.48 -13.95 10.06
C LYS A 125 -19.10 -12.89 9.16
N ASN A 126 -18.66 -12.79 7.90
CA ASN A 126 -19.36 -11.99 6.91
C ASN A 126 -20.70 -12.63 6.52
N ASN A 127 -21.67 -11.79 6.15
CA ASN A 127 -22.96 -12.24 5.65
C ASN A 127 -23.25 -11.67 4.25
N ALA A 128 -24.26 -12.22 3.57
CA ALA A 128 -24.58 -11.87 2.18
C ALA A 128 -25.09 -10.44 1.99
N THR A 129 -25.56 -9.78 3.06
CA THR A 129 -26.25 -8.48 3.01
C THR A 129 -25.33 -7.33 3.44
N TYR A 130 -24.35 -7.61 4.29
CA TYR A 130 -23.45 -6.64 4.89
C TYR A 130 -22.06 -7.25 5.15
N THR A 131 -21.05 -6.70 4.50
CA THR A 131 -19.64 -7.03 4.75
C THR A 131 -19.14 -6.20 5.93
N LYS A 132 -19.07 -6.81 7.12
CA LYS A 132 -18.50 -6.19 8.32
C LYS A 132 -16.97 -6.20 8.26
N TYR A 133 -16.38 -7.26 7.70
CA TYR A 133 -14.95 -7.51 7.72
C TYR A 133 -14.38 -7.54 6.31
N ASP A 134 -13.32 -6.80 6.06
CA ASP A 134 -12.57 -6.83 4.79
C ASP A 134 -11.07 -7.00 5.07
N ILE A 135 -10.33 -7.52 4.10
CA ILE A 135 -8.88 -7.68 4.18
C ILE A 135 -8.24 -6.87 3.06
N GLN A 136 -7.26 -6.06 3.44
CA GLN A 136 -6.61 -5.10 2.56
C GLN A 136 -5.09 -5.28 2.64
N SER A 137 -4.43 -5.27 1.50
CA SER A 137 -2.98 -5.37 1.39
C SER A 137 -2.48 -4.13 0.66
N PHE A 138 -1.57 -3.40 1.29
CA PHE A 138 -1.00 -2.17 0.75
C PHE A 138 0.49 -2.32 0.56
N LYS A 139 0.99 -1.93 -0.60
CA LYS A 139 2.42 -1.91 -0.86
C LYS A 139 3.08 -0.92 0.08
N LEU A 140 4.08 -1.38 0.83
CA LEU A 140 4.83 -0.52 1.73
C LEU A 140 5.88 0.27 0.94
N THR A 141 6.01 1.54 1.30
CA THR A 141 7.20 2.35 1.04
C THR A 141 8.23 2.14 2.16
N ASP A 142 9.39 2.80 2.10
CA ASP A 142 10.48 2.64 3.09
C ASP A 142 10.11 3.06 4.53
N ILE A 143 8.89 3.53 4.76
CA ILE A 143 8.40 3.99 6.07
C ILE A 143 7.87 2.81 6.89
N PHE A 144 8.58 2.48 7.97
CA PHE A 144 8.20 1.43 8.92
C PHE A 144 7.14 1.90 9.92
N ILE A 145 5.92 1.34 9.87
CA ILE A 145 4.79 1.75 10.72
C ILE A 145 4.65 0.92 12.03
N GLY A 146 5.44 -0.15 12.22
CA GLY A 146 5.28 -1.06 13.36
C GLY A 146 4.72 -2.44 12.97
N LYS A 147 4.53 -3.32 13.97
CA LYS A 147 4.09 -4.72 13.78
C LYS A 147 2.71 -5.06 14.38
N ARG A 148 2.27 -4.43 15.47
CA ARG A 148 1.01 -4.74 16.17
C ARG A 148 0.29 -3.46 16.59
N PHE A 149 -0.56 -2.95 15.71
CA PHE A 149 -1.36 -1.78 16.02
C PHE A 149 -2.76 -1.87 15.43
N VAL A 150 -3.67 -1.11 16.02
CA VAL A 150 -5.03 -0.90 15.54
C VAL A 150 -5.20 0.60 15.31
N LEU A 151 -5.45 0.98 14.06
CA LEU A 151 -5.73 2.35 13.68
C LEU A 151 -7.25 2.56 13.58
N TYR A 152 -7.76 3.54 14.32
CA TYR A 152 -9.12 4.02 14.12
C TYR A 152 -9.19 4.94 12.89
N VAL A 153 -10.11 4.66 11.98
CA VAL A 153 -10.33 5.43 10.75
C VAL A 153 -11.77 5.93 10.70
N ASP A 154 -11.94 7.24 10.58
CA ASP A 154 -13.23 7.91 10.40
C ASP A 154 -13.06 9.13 9.50
N ASN A 155 -13.83 9.18 8.41
CA ASN A 155 -13.75 10.24 7.40
C ASN A 155 -14.73 11.40 7.65
N ASN A 156 -15.65 11.28 8.60
CA ASN A 156 -16.75 12.23 8.78
C ASN A 156 -16.97 12.71 10.23
N ALA A 157 -15.97 12.56 11.12
CA ALA A 157 -16.07 12.98 12.53
C ALA A 157 -17.41 12.57 13.18
N SER A 158 -17.73 11.28 13.06
CA SER A 158 -19.02 10.71 13.46
C SER A 158 -19.20 10.66 14.98
N SER A 159 -20.42 10.33 15.42
CA SER A 159 -20.71 10.02 16.84
C SER A 159 -19.79 8.94 17.43
N LYS A 160 -19.23 8.05 16.59
CA LYS A 160 -18.26 7.04 17.01
C LYS A 160 -16.92 7.63 17.42
N SER A 161 -16.51 8.76 16.85
CA SER A 161 -15.28 9.44 17.28
C SER A 161 -15.39 9.93 18.72
N LEU A 162 -16.55 10.49 19.11
CA LEU A 162 -16.81 10.87 20.51
C LEU A 162 -16.83 9.65 21.44
N GLU A 163 -17.41 8.53 20.99
CA GLU A 163 -17.42 7.28 21.74
C GLU A 163 -15.99 6.75 22.00
N VAL A 164 -15.11 6.83 20.99
CA VAL A 164 -13.68 6.50 21.11
C VAL A 164 -13.01 7.41 22.13
N GLU A 165 -13.25 8.72 22.09
CA GLU A 165 -12.63 9.66 23.02
C GLU A 165 -13.03 9.39 24.47
N GLN A 166 -14.32 9.14 24.73
CA GLN A 166 -14.85 8.86 26.07
C GLN A 166 -14.30 7.55 26.64
N ASN A 167 -14.01 6.57 25.79
CA ASN A 167 -13.56 5.24 26.20
C ASN A 167 -12.09 4.97 25.86
N TYR A 168 -11.30 6.02 25.57
CA TYR A 168 -9.94 5.88 25.03
C TYR A 168 -9.03 5.02 25.91
N ASP A 169 -8.95 5.33 27.21
CA ASP A 169 -8.09 4.59 28.16
C ASP A 169 -8.51 3.11 28.25
N LEU A 170 -9.82 2.82 28.21
CA LEU A 170 -10.32 1.45 28.20
C LEU A 170 -9.93 0.70 26.93
N ILE A 171 -10.13 1.30 25.75
CA ILE A 171 -9.77 0.71 24.45
C ILE A 171 -8.27 0.44 24.38
N VAL A 172 -7.44 1.40 24.82
CA VAL A 172 -5.98 1.26 24.88
C VAL A 172 -5.58 0.09 25.76
N ASN A 173 -6.13 -0.01 26.97
CA ASN A 173 -5.78 -1.09 27.91
C ASN A 173 -6.24 -2.46 27.41
N LEU A 174 -7.44 -2.52 26.82
CA LEU A 174 -7.98 -3.72 26.18
C LEU A 174 -7.04 -4.21 25.07
N LEU A 175 -6.65 -3.35 24.13
CA LEU A 175 -5.76 -3.75 23.03
C LEU A 175 -4.33 -4.03 23.51
N ALA A 176 -3.83 -3.29 24.50
CA ALA A 176 -2.51 -3.54 25.09
C ALA A 176 -2.44 -4.92 25.76
N SER A 177 -3.56 -5.45 26.29
CA SER A 177 -3.63 -6.78 26.89
C SER A 177 -3.26 -7.92 25.93
N ILE A 178 -3.39 -7.70 24.63
CA ILE A 178 -3.02 -8.63 23.56
C ILE A 178 -1.81 -8.12 22.74
N GLY A 179 -1.06 -7.16 23.27
CA GLY A 179 0.14 -6.60 22.66
C GLY A 179 -0.11 -5.69 21.45
N PHE A 180 -1.32 -5.14 21.29
CA PHE A 180 -1.66 -4.18 20.25
C PHE A 180 -1.62 -2.75 20.78
N GLN A 181 -1.03 -1.85 19.99
CA GLN A 181 -1.11 -0.42 20.23
C GLN A 181 -2.35 0.17 19.56
N PHE A 182 -3.15 0.93 20.30
CA PHE A 182 -4.25 1.69 19.72
C PHE A 182 -3.79 3.07 19.22
N ILE A 183 -4.14 3.40 18.00
CA ILE A 183 -3.76 4.64 17.33
C ILE A 183 -5.01 5.45 17.05
N TYR A 184 -5.06 6.60 17.68
CA TYR A 184 -6.13 7.57 17.50
C TYR A 184 -5.51 8.97 17.39
N ILE A 185 -5.62 9.55 16.19
CA ILE A 185 -4.89 10.76 15.81
C ILE A 185 -5.19 11.95 16.74
N PRO A 186 -6.45 12.25 17.12
CA PRO A 186 -6.72 13.36 18.02
C PRO A 186 -6.01 13.26 19.38
N LYS A 187 -5.84 12.05 19.93
CA LYS A 187 -5.09 11.85 21.19
C LYS A 187 -3.59 12.05 21.02
N ILE A 188 -3.04 11.69 19.86
CA ILE A 188 -1.64 11.98 19.52
C ILE A 188 -1.42 13.49 19.44
N VAL A 189 -2.33 14.22 18.78
CA VAL A 189 -2.27 15.68 18.68
C VAL A 189 -2.40 16.35 20.05
N GLU A 190 -3.32 15.87 20.91
CA GLU A 190 -3.48 16.36 22.28
C GLU A 190 -2.18 16.23 23.09
N GLN A 191 -1.44 15.12 22.93
CA GLN A 191 -0.15 14.91 23.61
C GLN A 191 0.90 15.95 23.20
N TYR A 192 1.01 16.28 21.91
CA TYR A 192 1.91 17.33 21.45
C TYR A 192 1.48 18.71 21.91
N LYS A 193 0.17 18.99 21.84
CA LYS A 193 -0.40 20.26 22.29
C LYS A 193 -0.10 20.52 23.76
N LYS A 194 -0.18 19.48 24.61
CA LYS A 194 0.16 19.57 26.04
C LYS A 194 1.65 19.84 26.29
N LYS A 195 2.55 19.34 25.44
CA LYS A 195 3.99 19.58 25.57
C LYS A 195 4.39 20.98 25.08
N GLY A 196 3.67 21.53 24.12
CA GLY A 196 3.91 22.86 23.57
C GLY A 196 5.06 22.91 22.55
N LEU A 197 5.15 24.05 21.84
CA LEU A 197 6.10 24.26 20.75
C LEU A 197 7.56 24.19 21.21
N GLU A 198 7.91 24.79 22.35
CA GLU A 198 9.29 24.82 22.84
C GLU A 198 9.83 23.42 23.13
N MET A 199 9.02 22.58 23.78
CA MET A 199 9.39 21.19 24.00
C MET A 199 9.45 20.41 22.69
N PHE A 200 8.58 20.72 21.73
CA PHE A 200 8.64 20.12 20.41
C PHE A 200 9.93 20.49 19.66
N LYS A 201 10.38 21.75 19.72
CA LYS A 201 11.67 22.21 19.20
C LYS A 201 12.84 21.48 19.86
N ALA A 202 12.82 21.33 21.18
CA ALA A 202 13.84 20.54 21.87
C ALA A 202 13.84 19.05 21.44
N MET A 203 12.66 18.44 21.28
CA MET A 203 12.53 17.06 20.82
C MET A 203 12.96 16.88 19.36
N SER A 204 12.71 17.86 18.49
CA SER A 204 13.03 17.75 17.06
C SER A 204 14.54 17.60 16.84
N MET A 205 15.40 18.17 17.69
CA MET A 205 16.85 17.97 17.64
C MET A 205 17.27 16.49 17.72
N TYR A 206 16.53 15.68 18.47
CA TYR A 206 16.82 14.24 18.65
C TYR A 206 16.14 13.38 17.58
N ILE A 207 15.04 13.86 17.02
CA ILE A 207 14.19 13.12 16.07
C ILE A 207 14.64 13.39 14.62
N PHE A 208 15.05 14.62 14.33
CA PHE A 208 15.47 15.16 13.03
C PHE A 208 16.56 16.22 13.22
N PRO A 209 17.82 15.83 13.49
CA PRO A 209 18.90 16.80 13.66
C PRO A 209 19.12 17.69 12.43
N ASP A 210 18.70 17.23 11.25
CA ASP A 210 18.93 17.89 9.97
C ASP A 210 17.77 18.80 9.51
N ILE A 211 16.70 18.94 10.31
CA ILE A 211 15.56 19.81 9.94
C ILE A 211 15.84 21.27 10.33
N PRO A 212 15.67 22.25 9.41
CA PRO A 212 15.73 23.67 9.73
C PRO A 212 14.71 24.08 10.79
N GLU A 213 15.08 25.00 11.69
CA GLU A 213 14.25 25.42 12.83
C GLU A 213 12.92 26.06 12.41
N ASP A 214 12.91 26.81 11.32
CA ASP A 214 11.71 27.38 10.69
C ASP A 214 10.72 26.29 10.27
N LYS A 215 11.22 25.16 9.76
CA LYS A 215 10.38 24.01 9.42
C LYS A 215 9.87 23.24 10.63
N VAL A 216 10.57 23.27 11.75
CA VAL A 216 10.10 22.60 12.97
C VAL A 216 8.76 23.18 13.41
N GLU A 217 8.61 24.50 13.32
CA GLU A 217 7.38 25.20 13.68
C GLU A 217 6.23 24.89 12.70
N ASP A 218 6.52 24.85 11.40
CA ASP A 218 5.55 24.43 10.38
C ASP A 218 5.05 22.99 10.64
N VAL A 219 5.96 22.07 10.95
CA VAL A 219 5.62 20.68 11.28
C VAL A 219 4.76 20.61 12.53
N TYR A 220 5.09 21.38 13.56
CA TYR A 220 4.26 21.46 14.77
C TYR A 220 2.85 21.96 14.44
N ASN A 221 2.72 23.03 13.65
CA ASN A 221 1.44 23.58 13.24
C ASN A 221 0.62 22.56 12.40
N ASN A 222 1.27 21.83 11.51
CA ASN A 222 0.64 20.76 10.74
C ASN A 222 0.11 19.62 11.64
N ILE A 223 0.86 19.25 12.69
CA ILE A 223 0.40 18.27 13.68
C ILE A 223 -0.82 18.83 14.45
N MET A 224 -0.79 20.10 14.85
CA MET A 224 -1.89 20.73 15.63
C MET A 224 -3.22 20.77 14.87
N GLN A 225 -3.19 20.82 13.54
CA GLN A 225 -4.38 20.83 12.68
C GLN A 225 -4.83 19.43 12.26
N MET A 226 -4.09 18.39 12.64
CA MET A 226 -4.33 17.05 12.15
C MET A 226 -5.52 16.39 12.84
N ASP A 227 -6.39 15.81 12.01
CA ASP A 227 -7.46 14.93 12.45
C ASP A 227 -7.33 13.55 11.78
N THR A 228 -8.20 12.61 12.17
CA THR A 228 -8.17 11.25 11.60
C THR A 228 -8.36 11.26 10.08
N LYS A 229 -9.20 12.18 9.57
CA LYS A 229 -9.55 12.25 8.14
C LYS A 229 -8.37 12.72 7.29
N SER A 230 -7.80 13.87 7.65
CA SER A 230 -6.61 14.45 7.01
C SER A 230 -5.42 13.50 7.10
N PHE A 231 -5.23 12.82 8.24
CA PHE A 231 -4.17 11.82 8.36
C PHE A 231 -4.32 10.67 7.35
N VAL A 232 -5.52 10.10 7.25
CA VAL A 232 -5.77 8.97 6.33
C VAL A 232 -5.67 9.42 4.88
N LYS A 233 -6.28 10.56 4.54
CA LYS A 233 -6.26 11.08 3.17
C LYS A 233 -4.85 11.53 2.74
N ASP A 234 -4.27 12.48 3.46
CA ASP A 234 -3.11 13.23 2.98
C ASP A 234 -1.78 12.50 3.26
N TYR A 235 -1.76 11.54 4.21
CA TYR A 235 -0.55 10.81 4.57
C TYR A 235 -0.63 9.34 4.20
N LEU A 236 -1.67 8.60 4.64
CA LEU A 236 -1.74 7.17 4.31
C LEU A 236 -2.07 6.94 2.83
N ASN A 237 -3.02 7.68 2.27
CA ASN A 237 -3.41 7.47 0.87
C ASN A 237 -2.51 8.22 -0.10
N GLU A 238 -2.38 9.55 0.04
CA GLU A 238 -1.64 10.38 -0.93
C GLU A 238 -0.13 10.13 -0.89
N LYS A 239 0.48 9.97 0.30
CA LYS A 239 1.94 9.77 0.42
C LYS A 239 2.38 8.30 0.45
N LEU A 240 1.67 7.45 1.20
CA LEU A 240 2.04 6.03 1.28
C LEU A 240 1.37 5.16 0.21
N GLY A 241 0.37 5.67 -0.51
CA GLY A 241 -0.33 4.90 -1.53
C GLY A 241 -1.20 3.78 -0.96
N PHE A 242 -1.66 3.88 0.29
CA PHE A 242 -2.49 2.85 0.90
C PHE A 242 -3.92 2.83 0.33
N ASP A 243 -4.39 3.84 -0.41
CA ASP A 243 -5.73 3.83 -1.03
C ASP A 243 -6.87 3.35 -0.08
N ILE A 244 -6.78 3.70 1.21
CA ILE A 244 -7.75 3.32 2.24
C ILE A 244 -9.07 4.06 1.97
N ILE A 245 -10.11 3.30 1.64
CA ILE A 245 -11.47 3.81 1.46
C ILE A 245 -12.34 3.34 2.63
N CYS A 246 -12.73 4.28 3.49
CA CYS A 246 -13.62 4.03 4.63
C CYS A 246 -14.82 4.98 4.59
N ALA A 247 -15.95 4.48 4.07
CA ALA A 247 -17.22 5.23 4.11
C ALA A 247 -17.86 5.26 5.51
N ARG A 248 -17.43 4.37 6.41
CA ARG A 248 -17.91 4.26 7.78
C ARG A 248 -16.74 4.17 8.75
N PRO A 249 -16.92 4.58 10.01
CA PRO A 249 -15.93 4.38 11.07
C PRO A 249 -15.50 2.91 11.13
N SER A 250 -14.18 2.69 11.10
CA SER A 250 -13.58 1.36 11.01
C SER A 250 -12.35 1.23 11.90
N LEU A 251 -12.07 0.02 12.33
CA LEU A 251 -10.78 -0.36 12.91
C LEU A 251 -9.93 -1.04 11.84
N MET A 252 -8.73 -0.51 11.59
CA MET A 252 -7.72 -1.11 10.74
C MET A 252 -6.71 -1.84 11.62
N VAL A 253 -6.84 -3.16 11.71
CA VAL A 253 -5.99 -4.03 12.53
C VAL A 253 -4.82 -4.53 11.68
N MET A 254 -3.58 -4.22 12.08
CA MET A 254 -2.38 -4.67 11.39
C MET A 254 -2.19 -6.18 11.57
N LEU A 255 -2.16 -6.93 10.47
CA LEU A 255 -2.00 -8.39 10.45
C LEU A 255 -0.54 -8.82 10.31
N GLY A 256 0.30 -7.94 9.78
CA GLY A 256 1.70 -8.25 9.51
C GLY A 256 2.11 -7.80 8.11
N ARG A 257 3.25 -8.31 7.66
CA ARG A 257 3.81 -7.97 6.36
C ARG A 257 4.09 -9.23 5.58
N SER A 258 3.92 -9.15 4.28
CA SER A 258 4.14 -10.28 3.39
C SER A 258 4.87 -9.84 2.14
N SER A 259 5.79 -10.66 1.66
CA SER A 259 6.52 -10.42 0.42
C SER A 259 5.75 -11.00 -0.76
N VAL A 260 5.68 -10.26 -1.87
CA VAL A 260 5.03 -10.67 -3.11
C VAL A 260 6.05 -10.55 -4.23
N ILE A 261 6.15 -11.55 -5.10
CA ILE A 261 7.05 -11.48 -6.27
C ILE A 261 6.55 -10.37 -7.20
N GLY A 262 7.42 -9.40 -7.43
CA GLY A 262 7.20 -8.34 -8.41
C GLY A 262 7.28 -8.89 -9.82
N LYS A 263 6.48 -8.34 -10.74
CA LYS A 263 6.46 -8.76 -12.15
C LYS A 263 7.69 -8.32 -12.95
N ASN A 264 8.60 -7.55 -12.34
CA ASN A 264 9.82 -7.07 -12.97
C ASN A 264 10.94 -8.09 -12.71
N ILE A 265 11.14 -9.00 -13.66
CA ILE A 265 12.34 -9.83 -13.73
C ILE A 265 13.43 -8.95 -14.35
N SER A 266 14.25 -8.32 -13.50
CA SER A 266 15.52 -7.80 -13.99
C SER A 266 16.50 -8.97 -14.13
N ASP A 267 17.48 -8.86 -15.03
CA ASP A 267 18.53 -9.86 -15.26
C ASP A 267 19.40 -10.16 -14.01
N LYS A 268 19.08 -9.58 -12.84
CA LYS A 268 19.78 -9.74 -11.55
C LYS A 268 18.93 -10.35 -10.42
N GLY A 269 17.83 -11.05 -10.74
CA GLY A 269 17.13 -11.92 -9.78
C GLY A 269 15.71 -11.47 -9.38
N LEU A 270 15.10 -12.25 -8.48
CA LEU A 270 13.72 -12.09 -8.02
C LEU A 270 13.54 -10.77 -7.25
N VAL A 271 12.70 -9.86 -7.76
CA VAL A 271 12.30 -8.63 -7.05
C VAL A 271 11.10 -8.94 -6.16
N TYR A 272 11.19 -8.62 -4.87
CA TYR A 272 10.08 -8.77 -3.93
C TYR A 272 9.52 -7.41 -3.52
N GLU A 273 8.19 -7.29 -3.57
CA GLU A 273 7.44 -6.16 -3.06
C GLU A 273 6.91 -6.49 -1.67
N THR A 274 7.19 -5.63 -0.69
CA THR A 274 6.66 -5.82 0.67
C THR A 274 5.29 -5.18 0.77
N ASN A 275 4.31 -5.93 1.28
CA ASN A 275 2.95 -5.43 1.53
C ASN A 275 2.65 -5.45 3.03
N ALA A 276 1.95 -4.44 3.53
CA ALA A 276 1.31 -4.43 4.84
C ALA A 276 -0.12 -4.95 4.70
N ASN A 277 -0.48 -5.91 5.54
CA ASN A 277 -1.79 -6.55 5.52
C ASN A 277 -2.62 -6.04 6.70
N PHE A 278 -3.88 -5.72 6.43
CA PHE A 278 -4.83 -5.18 7.39
C PHE A 278 -6.15 -5.94 7.35
N LEU A 279 -6.70 -6.20 8.53
CA LEU A 279 -8.11 -6.52 8.72
C LEU A 279 -8.85 -5.22 9.00
N LYS A 280 -9.79 -4.89 8.13
CA LYS A 280 -10.72 -3.77 8.30
C LYS A 280 -11.99 -4.28 8.96
N ILE A 281 -12.35 -3.70 10.10
CA ILE A 281 -13.59 -3.99 10.83
C ILE A 281 -14.48 -2.76 10.77
N ASN A 282 -15.56 -2.82 10.01
CA ASN A 282 -16.57 -1.77 10.01
C ASN A 282 -17.31 -1.78 11.35
N ILE A 283 -17.31 -0.65 12.07
CA ILE A 283 -17.92 -0.55 13.40
C ILE A 283 -19.45 -0.53 13.28
N GLY A 284 -19.98 0.12 12.23
CA GLY A 284 -21.42 0.26 12.04
C GLY A 284 -22.08 1.00 13.22
N GLU A 285 -23.22 0.49 13.68
CA GLU A 285 -23.95 1.06 14.82
C GLU A 285 -23.46 0.53 16.19
N GLU A 286 -22.65 -0.53 16.20
CA GLU A 286 -22.18 -1.18 17.43
C GLU A 286 -21.27 -0.29 18.26
N LYS A 287 -21.27 -0.47 19.58
CA LYS A 287 -20.35 0.24 20.47
C LYS A 287 -18.90 -0.15 20.16
N VAL A 288 -18.00 0.82 20.07
CA VAL A 288 -16.58 0.60 19.73
C VAL A 288 -15.92 -0.33 20.73
N VAL A 289 -16.22 -0.16 22.02
CA VAL A 289 -15.71 -1.01 23.10
C VAL A 289 -16.13 -2.46 22.92
N ASN A 290 -17.35 -2.73 22.44
CA ASN A 290 -17.82 -4.08 22.20
C ASN A 290 -17.07 -4.72 21.02
N VAL A 291 -16.89 -3.98 19.93
CA VAL A 291 -16.12 -4.46 18.76
C VAL A 291 -14.68 -4.80 19.16
N VAL A 292 -14.05 -3.96 19.98
CA VAL A 292 -12.70 -4.22 20.53
C VAL A 292 -12.70 -5.42 21.49
N GLY A 293 -13.71 -5.53 22.34
CA GLY A 293 -13.89 -6.66 23.26
C GLY A 293 -14.03 -7.99 22.53
N ASP A 294 -14.85 -8.04 21.48
CA ASP A 294 -15.03 -9.23 20.62
C ASP A 294 -13.71 -9.61 19.93
N LEU A 295 -12.98 -8.62 19.40
CA LEU A 295 -11.65 -8.83 18.80
C LEU A 295 -10.69 -9.51 19.77
N ILE A 296 -10.62 -9.03 21.01
CA ILE A 296 -9.72 -9.57 22.05
C ILE A 296 -10.17 -10.96 22.49
N HIS A 297 -11.46 -11.13 22.72
CA HIS A 297 -12.03 -12.41 23.11
C HIS A 297 -11.73 -13.49 22.08
N ASP A 298 -11.92 -13.17 20.80
CA ASP A 298 -11.68 -14.13 19.72
C ASP A 298 -10.19 -14.34 19.44
N PHE A 299 -9.36 -13.31 19.56
CA PHE A 299 -7.91 -13.45 19.46
C PHE A 299 -7.35 -14.41 20.52
N ASN A 300 -7.82 -14.29 21.76
CA ASN A 300 -7.40 -15.15 22.88
C ASN A 300 -7.87 -16.62 22.74
N LYS A 301 -8.81 -16.92 21.84
CA LYS A 301 -9.16 -18.32 21.52
C LYS A 301 -8.09 -19.01 20.68
N PHE A 302 -7.30 -18.25 19.93
CA PHE A 302 -6.25 -18.79 19.05
C PHE A 302 -4.89 -18.83 19.75
N VAL A 303 -4.53 -17.80 20.50
CA VAL A 303 -3.20 -17.72 21.12
C VAL A 303 -3.05 -18.75 22.24
N THR A 304 -1.99 -19.56 22.17
CA THR A 304 -1.63 -20.54 23.21
C THR A 304 -0.50 -20.06 24.13
N PHE A 305 -0.06 -18.79 23.99
CA PHE A 305 1.01 -18.16 24.76
C PHE A 305 0.50 -17.07 25.72
N ASN A 306 1.08 -16.97 26.91
CA ASN A 306 0.82 -15.88 27.87
C ASN A 306 1.72 -14.68 27.59
N PHE A 307 1.15 -13.55 27.18
CA PHE A 307 1.90 -12.30 26.99
C PHE A 307 2.54 -11.81 28.28
N HIS A 308 3.83 -11.45 28.22
CA HIS A 308 4.39 -10.45 29.13
C HIS A 308 4.09 -9.07 28.54
N ILE A 309 3.19 -8.34 29.20
CA ILE A 309 2.82 -6.98 28.82
C ILE A 309 3.84 -6.04 29.44
N ASP A 310 4.67 -5.41 28.61
CA ASP A 310 5.40 -4.21 29.05
C ASP A 310 4.37 -3.10 29.22
N PHE A 311 4.21 -2.65 30.47
CA PHE A 311 3.29 -1.58 30.82
C PHE A 311 3.54 -0.36 29.95
N ASN A 312 2.45 0.18 29.43
CA ASN A 312 2.39 1.46 28.73
C ASN A 312 3.24 2.48 29.50
N PRO A 313 4.24 3.14 28.88
CA PRO A 313 5.03 4.12 29.59
C PRO A 313 4.08 5.19 30.17
N ALA A 314 4.41 5.70 31.36
CA ALA A 314 3.62 6.67 32.10
C ALA A 314 3.03 7.78 31.20
N LYS A 315 1.82 8.27 31.54
CA LYS A 315 0.98 9.18 30.72
C LYS A 315 1.71 10.46 30.21
N ASP A 316 2.87 10.78 30.76
CA ASP A 316 3.73 11.92 30.45
C ASP A 316 4.84 11.63 29.41
N LYS A 317 5.12 10.36 29.13
CA LYS A 317 6.17 9.93 28.20
C LYS A 317 5.68 9.95 26.76
N LEU A 318 6.56 10.39 25.86
CA LEU A 318 6.31 10.34 24.43
C LEU A 318 6.82 9.02 23.85
N LEU A 319 5.96 8.30 23.14
CA LEU A 319 6.36 7.11 22.40
C LEU A 319 7.09 7.50 21.11
N TYR A 320 8.32 7.02 20.94
CA TYR A 320 9.12 7.24 19.72
C TYR A 320 9.57 5.92 19.07
N HIS A 321 8.61 5.05 18.77
CA HIS A 321 8.81 3.83 18.01
C HIS A 321 7.57 3.52 17.15
N GLY A 322 7.69 2.56 16.23
CA GLY A 322 6.58 2.10 15.38
C GLY A 322 5.85 3.26 14.68
N ILE A 323 4.52 3.28 14.81
CA ILE A 323 3.68 4.27 14.14
C ILE A 323 3.87 5.69 14.67
N HIS A 324 4.29 5.89 15.92
CA HIS A 324 4.55 7.25 16.41
C HIS A 324 5.74 7.86 15.68
N LYS A 325 6.81 7.07 15.51
CA LYS A 325 7.96 7.46 14.70
C LYS A 325 7.58 7.65 13.22
N ALA A 326 6.75 6.77 12.67
CA ALA A 326 6.27 6.88 11.30
C ALA A 326 5.40 8.12 11.09
N PHE A 327 4.46 8.40 12.00
CA PHE A 327 3.61 9.58 12.02
C PHE A 327 4.47 10.83 11.97
N PHE A 328 5.43 10.95 12.89
CA PHE A 328 6.39 12.06 12.87
C PHE A 328 7.13 12.20 11.55
N ARG A 329 7.68 11.10 11.02
CA ARG A 329 8.39 11.12 9.74
C ARG A 329 7.48 11.54 8.59
N MET A 330 6.24 11.08 8.55
CA MET A 330 5.29 11.43 7.50
C MET A 330 4.89 12.91 7.54
N VAL A 331 4.78 13.50 8.73
CA VAL A 331 4.46 14.92 8.92
C VAL A 331 5.67 15.82 8.75
N ALA A 332 6.85 15.41 9.25
CA ALA A 332 8.09 16.19 9.19
C ALA A 332 8.84 16.10 7.85
N LEU A 333 8.83 14.92 7.23
CA LEU A 333 9.38 14.70 5.88
C LEU A 333 8.35 15.01 4.79
N ALA A 334 7.19 15.57 5.15
CA ALA A 334 6.35 16.26 4.19
C ALA A 334 7.20 17.36 3.54
N LYS A 335 7.83 17.04 2.41
CA LYS A 335 8.59 17.99 1.60
C LYS A 335 7.63 18.98 0.95
N ASN A 336 6.96 19.79 1.76
CA ASN A 336 6.67 21.15 1.38
C ASN A 336 7.98 21.91 1.50
N ASN A 337 8.94 21.59 0.63
CA ASN A 337 10.11 22.39 0.43
C ASN A 337 9.81 23.23 -0.82
N PRO A 338 9.15 24.39 -0.69
CA PRO A 338 8.72 25.20 -1.84
C PRO A 338 9.89 25.73 -2.69
N GLN A 339 11.14 25.45 -2.30
CA GLN A 339 12.36 25.85 -3.01
C GLN A 339 13.14 24.69 -3.63
N GLN A 340 12.72 23.43 -3.44
CA GLN A 340 13.38 22.28 -4.04
C GLN A 340 12.37 21.18 -4.38
N TYR A 341 12.36 20.75 -5.64
CA TYR A 341 11.57 19.63 -6.11
C TYR A 341 12.43 18.39 -6.40
N ASN A 342 11.85 17.21 -6.23
CA ASN A 342 12.37 15.94 -6.73
C ASN A 342 11.26 15.22 -7.50
N ILE A 343 11.58 14.73 -8.70
CA ILE A 343 10.67 13.94 -9.52
C ILE A 343 11.12 12.49 -9.48
N ASN A 344 10.28 11.60 -8.95
CA ASN A 344 10.54 10.18 -8.97
C ASN A 344 9.58 9.48 -9.95
N ILE A 345 10.14 8.89 -11.00
CA ILE A 345 9.44 8.01 -11.92
C ILE A 345 9.41 6.62 -11.28
N SER A 346 8.25 6.19 -10.79
CA SER A 346 8.11 4.84 -10.25
C SER A 346 7.46 3.94 -11.28
N THR A 347 8.25 3.06 -11.90
CA THR A 347 7.70 2.00 -12.77
C THR A 347 6.89 1.00 -11.94
N ASN A 348 7.30 0.78 -10.69
CA ASN A 348 6.64 -0.08 -9.71
C ASN A 348 5.25 0.42 -9.29
N LEU A 349 5.08 1.73 -9.08
CA LEU A 349 3.80 2.36 -8.74
C LEU A 349 3.07 2.91 -9.97
N ARG A 350 3.66 2.74 -11.17
CA ARG A 350 3.09 3.13 -12.48
C ARG A 350 2.74 4.61 -12.55
N ALA A 351 3.50 5.45 -11.84
CA ALA A 351 3.19 6.85 -11.66
C ALA A 351 4.47 7.68 -11.51
N VAL A 352 4.32 8.99 -11.74
CA VAL A 352 5.35 9.97 -11.42
C VAL A 352 4.96 10.65 -10.12
N PHE A 353 5.96 10.87 -9.26
CA PHE A 353 5.80 11.56 -8.00
C PHE A 353 6.61 12.84 -8.03
N ILE A 354 6.05 13.94 -7.56
CA ILE A 354 6.75 15.20 -7.36
C ILE A 354 6.75 15.47 -5.87
N ASN A 355 7.91 15.54 -5.23
CA ASN A 355 8.05 15.67 -3.77
C ASN A 355 7.22 14.64 -2.99
N ASP A 356 7.24 13.39 -3.46
CA ASP A 356 6.50 12.25 -2.90
C ASP A 356 4.97 12.33 -3.08
N TYR A 357 4.45 13.35 -3.76
CA TYR A 357 3.05 13.42 -4.16
C TYR A 357 2.83 12.80 -5.53
N LYS A 358 1.92 11.83 -5.60
CA LYS A 358 1.55 11.17 -6.86
C LYS A 358 0.90 12.16 -7.82
N LEU A 359 1.43 12.26 -9.03
CA LEU A 359 0.82 13.03 -10.10
C LEU A 359 -0.44 12.28 -10.60
N PRO A 360 -1.65 12.89 -10.55
CA PRO A 360 -2.91 12.21 -10.84
C PRO A 360 -3.14 12.04 -12.35
N LEU A 361 -2.23 11.35 -13.03
CA LEU A 361 -2.25 11.12 -14.48
C LEU A 361 -2.48 9.64 -14.80
N ALA A 362 -3.31 9.39 -15.82
CA ALA A 362 -3.43 8.08 -16.42
C ALA A 362 -2.14 7.69 -17.16
N ILE A 363 -1.86 6.38 -17.28
CA ILE A 363 -0.59 5.84 -17.79
C ILE A 363 -0.13 6.50 -19.10
N GLY A 364 -1.03 6.69 -20.07
CA GLY A 364 -0.66 7.33 -21.35
C GLY A 364 -0.28 8.81 -21.22
N LYS A 365 -0.84 9.55 -20.25
CA LYS A 365 -0.45 10.94 -19.95
C LYS A 365 0.86 10.98 -19.17
N THR A 366 1.02 10.06 -18.22
CA THR A 366 2.26 9.85 -17.47
C THR A 366 3.43 9.55 -18.41
N ALA A 367 3.23 8.67 -19.39
CA ALA A 367 4.25 8.33 -20.39
C ALA A 367 4.64 9.54 -21.26
N ILE A 368 3.68 10.36 -21.68
CA ILE A 368 3.97 11.61 -22.42
C ILE A 368 4.79 12.57 -21.55
N TYR A 369 4.44 12.73 -20.27
CA TYR A 369 5.20 13.59 -19.36
C TYR A 369 6.65 13.11 -19.20
N ILE A 370 6.84 11.81 -18.97
CA ILE A 370 8.17 11.20 -18.90
C ILE A 370 8.94 11.42 -20.21
N MET A 371 8.28 11.30 -21.37
CA MET A 371 8.95 11.52 -22.65
C MET A 371 9.41 12.96 -22.84
N ILE A 372 8.66 13.94 -22.34
CA ILE A 372 9.08 15.35 -22.29
C ILE A 372 10.34 15.50 -21.43
N LEU A 373 10.39 14.86 -20.25
CA LEU A 373 11.57 14.86 -19.37
C LEU A 373 12.78 14.26 -20.11
N CYS A 374 12.67 13.01 -20.58
CA CYS A 374 13.79 12.30 -21.20
C CYS A 374 14.31 12.99 -22.47
N ARG A 375 13.42 13.48 -23.35
CA ARG A 375 13.83 14.22 -24.55
C ARG A 375 14.46 15.58 -24.23
N SER A 376 14.10 16.19 -23.11
CA SER A 376 14.76 17.42 -22.64
C SER A 376 16.14 17.15 -22.04
N PHE A 377 16.34 15.98 -21.40
CA PHE A 377 17.60 15.64 -20.72
C PHE A 377 18.63 14.99 -21.65
N PHE A 378 18.19 14.02 -22.46
CA PHE A 378 19.04 13.13 -23.24
C PHE A 378 18.88 13.29 -24.76
N GLY A 379 17.77 13.90 -25.21
CA GLY A 379 17.52 14.12 -26.63
C GLY A 379 18.45 15.17 -27.26
N ASP A 380 18.16 15.55 -28.50
CA ASP A 380 18.86 16.61 -29.26
C ASP A 380 18.64 18.04 -28.71
N LYS A 381 18.21 18.15 -27.44
CA LYS A 381 17.83 19.37 -26.72
C LYS A 381 16.67 20.16 -27.34
N LYS A 382 16.02 19.64 -28.38
CA LYS A 382 14.84 20.27 -28.98
C LYS A 382 13.57 20.00 -28.16
N GLY A 383 13.46 18.82 -27.53
CA GLY A 383 12.27 18.40 -26.77
C GLY A 383 11.33 17.48 -27.57
N LEU A 384 10.09 17.36 -27.12
CA LEU A 384 9.05 16.55 -27.78
C LEU A 384 8.28 17.38 -28.82
N PRO A 385 8.27 17.04 -30.12
CA PRO A 385 7.70 17.92 -31.15
C PRO A 385 6.18 18.09 -31.00
N MET A 386 5.65 19.24 -31.42
CA MET A 386 4.20 19.41 -31.58
C MET A 386 3.73 18.81 -32.91
N LYS A 387 2.41 18.54 -33.04
CA LYS A 387 1.83 17.87 -34.21
C LYS A 387 2.27 18.46 -35.56
N LYS A 388 2.40 19.80 -35.65
CA LYS A 388 2.86 20.49 -36.86
C LYS A 388 4.27 20.07 -37.26
N VAL A 389 5.19 20.07 -36.30
CA VAL A 389 6.60 19.68 -36.51
C VAL A 389 6.73 18.18 -36.72
N PHE A 390 6.01 17.37 -35.93
CA PHE A 390 5.99 15.92 -36.08
C PHE A 390 5.67 15.50 -37.52
N ASN A 391 4.66 16.13 -38.14
CA ASN A 391 4.27 15.85 -39.52
C ASN A 391 5.34 16.22 -40.58
N THR A 392 6.34 17.02 -40.21
CA THR A 392 7.46 17.40 -41.10
C THR A 392 8.70 16.55 -40.90
N LEU A 393 8.73 15.70 -39.86
CA LEU A 393 9.82 14.74 -39.62
C LEU A 393 9.77 13.61 -40.64
N ASN A 394 10.91 12.97 -40.87
CA ASN A 394 10.97 11.77 -41.71
C ASN A 394 10.31 10.58 -40.98
N ALA A 395 9.96 9.53 -41.73
CA ALA A 395 9.26 8.36 -41.17
C ALA A 395 10.07 7.68 -40.06
N GLU A 396 11.39 7.58 -40.21
CA GLU A 396 12.29 6.95 -39.23
C GLU A 396 12.28 7.68 -37.87
N GLU A 397 12.27 9.01 -37.87
CA GLU A 397 12.18 9.81 -36.66
C GLU A 397 10.78 9.74 -36.02
N GLN A 398 9.73 9.65 -36.83
CA GLN A 398 8.36 9.46 -36.34
C GLN A 398 8.20 8.10 -35.65
N ASP A 399 8.72 7.04 -36.27
CA ASP A 399 8.69 5.68 -35.73
C ASP A 399 9.51 5.58 -34.45
N ARG A 400 10.72 6.16 -34.42
CA ARG A 400 11.55 6.21 -33.20
C ARG A 400 10.83 6.89 -32.02
N LEU A 401 10.09 7.98 -32.25
CA LEU A 401 9.31 8.64 -31.19
C LEU A 401 8.17 7.76 -30.68
N GLN A 402 7.53 7.02 -31.57
CA GLN A 402 6.49 6.06 -31.21
C GLN A 402 7.06 4.89 -30.40
N GLU A 403 8.20 4.32 -30.83
CA GLU A 403 8.91 3.25 -30.13
C GLU A 403 9.35 3.67 -28.72
N GLN A 404 9.91 4.88 -28.57
CA GLN A 404 10.27 5.45 -27.27
C GLN A 404 9.05 5.59 -26.34
N TYR A 405 7.92 6.07 -26.87
CA TYR A 405 6.68 6.18 -26.11
C TYR A 405 6.17 4.81 -25.67
N GLU A 406 6.21 3.82 -26.55
CA GLU A 406 5.81 2.44 -26.28
C GLU A 406 6.73 1.77 -25.25
N TRP A 407 8.02 2.06 -25.32
CA TRP A 407 9.02 1.62 -24.35
C TRP A 407 8.75 2.19 -22.96
N ILE A 408 8.48 3.50 -22.82
CA ILE A 408 8.11 4.09 -21.52
C ILE A 408 6.81 3.44 -21.02
N CYS A 409 5.86 3.27 -21.92
CA CYS A 409 4.58 2.65 -21.66
C CYS A 409 4.68 1.21 -21.16
N SER A 410 5.59 0.41 -21.72
CA SER A 410 5.83 -0.99 -21.32
C SER A 410 6.37 -1.03 -19.90
N HIS A 411 7.36 -0.17 -19.58
CA HIS A 411 7.93 -0.01 -18.24
C HIS A 411 6.90 0.44 -17.19
N LEU A 412 5.96 1.32 -17.55
CA LEU A 412 4.89 1.72 -16.63
C LEU A 412 3.78 0.67 -16.45
N SER A 413 3.73 -0.37 -17.29
CA SER A 413 2.66 -1.39 -17.23
C SER A 413 3.10 -2.78 -16.83
N ASN A 414 4.41 -3.02 -16.81
CA ASN A 414 5.04 -4.32 -16.63
C ASN A 414 4.57 -5.37 -17.65
N CYS A 415 4.34 -4.97 -18.92
CA CYS A 415 4.06 -5.88 -20.02
C CYS A 415 5.14 -5.70 -21.10
N GLN A 416 5.98 -6.71 -21.30
CA GLN A 416 7.02 -6.74 -22.34
C GLN A 416 6.46 -7.01 -23.75
N THR A 417 5.23 -7.51 -23.84
CA THR A 417 4.52 -7.75 -25.10
C THR A 417 3.32 -6.83 -25.19
N ILE A 418 3.38 -5.78 -26.01
CA ILE A 418 2.20 -4.96 -26.31
C ILE A 418 2.15 -4.64 -27.80
N THR A 419 1.38 -5.42 -28.53
CA THR A 419 0.83 -5.05 -29.83
C THR A 419 -0.31 -4.03 -29.60
N HIS A 420 -0.11 -2.79 -30.06
CA HIS A 420 -1.07 -1.68 -30.14
C HIS A 420 -1.48 -0.97 -28.83
N ARG A 421 -0.67 0.02 -28.42
CA ARG A 421 -1.20 1.17 -27.66
C ARG A 421 -1.69 2.27 -28.60
N SER A 422 -2.55 3.15 -28.09
CA SER A 422 -2.96 4.36 -28.81
C SER A 422 -1.72 5.15 -29.24
N PRO A 423 -1.70 5.67 -30.48
CA PRO A 423 -0.51 6.32 -31.03
C PRO A 423 -0.15 7.57 -30.21
N LEU A 424 1.13 7.88 -30.12
CA LEU A 424 1.66 9.06 -29.44
C LEU A 424 1.02 10.34 -30.01
N TYR A 425 0.98 10.45 -31.34
CA TYR A 425 0.25 11.50 -32.05
C TYR A 425 -1.09 10.98 -32.57
N PRO A 426 -2.16 11.80 -32.53
CA PRO A 426 -2.21 13.22 -32.18
C PRO A 426 -2.32 13.51 -30.67
N ASN A 427 -2.21 12.48 -29.81
CA ASN A 427 -2.54 12.55 -28.39
C ASN A 427 -1.68 13.52 -27.56
N VAL A 428 -0.45 13.82 -27.99
CA VAL A 428 0.41 14.83 -27.34
C VAL A 428 -0.35 16.15 -27.14
N VAL A 429 -0.96 16.69 -28.21
CA VAL A 429 -1.57 18.04 -28.20
C VAL A 429 -2.72 18.15 -27.20
N ASN A 430 -3.58 17.12 -27.14
CA ASN A 430 -4.76 17.14 -26.29
C ASN A 430 -4.45 16.95 -24.80
N ARG A 431 -3.25 16.44 -24.47
CA ARG A 431 -2.88 16.01 -23.11
C ARG A 431 -1.93 16.97 -22.39
N ILE A 432 -1.27 17.91 -23.09
CA ILE A 432 -0.35 18.85 -22.44
C ILE A 432 -1.04 19.73 -21.39
N SER A 433 -2.21 20.29 -21.71
CA SER A 433 -2.95 21.13 -20.76
C SER A 433 -3.34 20.35 -19.51
N GLU A 434 -3.73 19.09 -19.65
CA GLU A 434 -4.07 18.23 -18.51
C GLU A 434 -2.84 17.87 -17.67
N ILE A 435 -1.69 17.63 -18.29
CA ILE A 435 -0.42 17.39 -17.58
C ILE A 435 -0.02 18.65 -16.80
N ARG A 436 -0.15 19.84 -17.40
CA ARG A 436 0.13 21.11 -16.71
C ARG A 436 -0.78 21.32 -15.50
N ASN A 437 -2.09 21.12 -15.67
CA ASN A 437 -3.05 21.26 -14.58
C ASN A 437 -2.72 20.26 -13.45
N ALA A 438 -2.39 19.01 -13.77
CA ALA A 438 -2.00 18.03 -12.77
C ALA A 438 -0.72 18.42 -12.01
N ILE A 439 0.27 19.02 -12.68
CA ILE A 439 1.48 19.54 -12.03
C ILE A 439 1.13 20.74 -11.14
N GLU A 440 0.31 21.66 -11.63
CA GLU A 440 -0.15 22.82 -10.86
C GLU A 440 -0.91 22.41 -9.59
N ASP A 441 -1.81 21.44 -9.70
CA ASP A 441 -2.58 20.90 -8.57
C ASP A 441 -1.67 20.28 -7.49
N VAL A 442 -0.62 19.58 -7.91
CA VAL A 442 0.29 18.87 -6.99
C VAL A 442 1.35 19.78 -6.37
N VAL A 443 1.87 20.72 -7.15
CA VAL A 443 3.07 21.49 -6.77
C VAL A 443 2.71 22.91 -6.32
N GLY A 444 1.53 23.42 -6.69
CA GLY A 444 1.05 24.75 -6.36
C GLY A 444 1.71 25.87 -7.17
N SER A 445 1.07 27.04 -7.21
CA SER A 445 1.46 28.18 -8.07
C SER A 445 2.88 28.72 -7.85
N ARG A 446 3.48 28.47 -6.68
CA ARG A 446 4.84 28.95 -6.32
C ARG A 446 5.97 28.20 -7.03
N LEU A 447 5.78 26.93 -7.40
CA LEU A 447 6.82 26.06 -8.00
C LEU A 447 6.61 25.81 -9.50
N ILE A 448 5.52 26.33 -10.08
CA ILE A 448 5.26 26.28 -11.53
C ILE A 448 6.45 26.87 -12.31
N GLY A 449 7.14 27.87 -11.75
CA GLY A 449 8.35 28.47 -12.36
C GLY A 449 9.57 27.54 -12.44
N GLU A 450 9.57 26.39 -11.77
CA GLU A 450 10.71 25.46 -11.71
C GLU A 450 10.41 24.07 -12.32
N ILE A 451 9.12 23.68 -12.40
CA ILE A 451 8.65 22.42 -13.00
C ILE A 451 7.71 22.73 -14.17
N GLN A 452 8.19 23.60 -15.06
CA GLN A 452 7.40 24.07 -16.20
C GLN A 452 7.63 23.18 -17.43
N ILE A 453 6.55 22.95 -18.16
CA ILE A 453 6.59 22.37 -19.50
C ILE A 453 6.31 23.51 -20.48
N GLY A 454 7.31 23.83 -21.33
CA GLY A 454 7.27 24.96 -22.25
C GLY A 454 6.16 24.87 -23.30
N THR A 455 5.79 26.03 -23.85
CA THR A 455 4.96 26.15 -25.06
C THR A 455 5.84 26.47 -26.25
N GLY A 456 5.76 25.69 -27.32
CA GLY A 456 6.50 25.94 -28.55
C GLY A 456 6.31 24.84 -29.57
N ASP A 457 7.04 24.95 -30.68
CA ASP A 457 7.10 23.93 -31.74
C ASP A 457 7.66 22.59 -31.23
N TYR A 458 8.49 22.66 -30.19
CA TYR A 458 8.86 21.53 -29.36
C TYR A 458 8.55 21.83 -27.89
N ILE A 459 8.09 20.81 -27.19
CA ILE A 459 7.76 20.84 -25.78
C ILE A 459 9.00 20.41 -24.99
N THR A 460 9.55 21.33 -24.23
CA THR A 460 10.70 21.11 -23.34
C THR A 460 10.28 21.28 -21.88
N THR A 461 11.14 20.87 -20.96
CA THR A 461 11.03 21.22 -19.55
C THR A 461 12.28 21.93 -19.07
N ILE A 462 12.10 22.81 -18.08
CA ILE A 462 13.20 23.46 -17.35
C ILE A 462 13.72 22.60 -16.18
N VAL A 463 13.12 21.42 -15.98
CA VAL A 463 13.51 20.51 -14.91
C VAL A 463 14.98 20.13 -15.04
N SER A 464 15.73 20.15 -13.93
CA SER A 464 17.09 19.63 -13.91
C SER A 464 17.06 18.10 -13.86
N PRO A 465 17.82 17.38 -14.72
CA PRO A 465 17.91 15.91 -14.66
C PRO A 465 18.46 15.40 -13.33
N ASP A 466 19.24 16.19 -12.60
CA ASP A 466 19.79 15.79 -11.28
C ASP A 466 18.70 15.75 -10.19
N ARG A 467 17.52 16.29 -10.48
CA ARG A 467 16.33 16.25 -9.63
C ARG A 467 15.35 15.14 -10.04
N VAL A 468 15.71 14.30 -11.01
CA VAL A 468 14.85 13.22 -11.49
C VAL A 468 15.49 11.87 -11.19
N SER A 469 14.73 10.97 -10.57
CA SER A 469 15.11 9.58 -10.33
C SER A 469 14.10 8.63 -10.95
N VAL A 470 14.55 7.41 -11.27
CA VAL A 470 13.71 6.29 -11.66
C VAL A 470 13.86 5.22 -10.58
N ASN A 471 12.76 4.87 -9.90
CA ASN A 471 12.75 3.96 -8.74
C ASN A 471 13.84 4.29 -7.69
N GLY A 472 14.08 5.57 -7.44
CA GLY A 472 15.08 6.05 -6.47
C GLY A 472 16.53 6.11 -6.97
N VAL A 473 16.82 5.66 -8.19
CA VAL A 473 18.14 5.82 -8.82
C VAL A 473 18.14 7.08 -9.69
N PRO A 474 19.15 7.99 -9.60
CA PRO A 474 19.23 9.17 -10.46
C PRO A 474 19.09 8.81 -11.94
N ILE A 475 18.26 9.55 -12.70
CA ILE A 475 17.89 9.16 -14.07
C ILE A 475 19.10 9.06 -15.00
N LYS A 476 20.12 9.90 -14.81
CA LYS A 476 21.38 9.88 -15.58
C LYS A 476 22.24 8.64 -15.29
N GLU A 477 22.12 8.07 -14.09
CA GLU A 477 22.91 6.92 -13.63
C GLU A 477 22.14 5.61 -13.79
N HIS A 478 20.86 5.69 -14.14
CA HIS A 478 20.02 4.51 -14.28
C HIS A 478 20.41 3.73 -15.56
N PRO A 479 20.66 2.41 -15.48
CA PRO A 479 21.20 1.62 -16.61
C PRO A 479 20.32 1.67 -17.86
N ASP A 480 18.99 1.56 -17.71
CA ASP A 480 18.09 1.54 -18.87
C ASP A 480 17.60 2.94 -19.32
N TRP A 481 17.67 3.94 -18.43
CA TRP A 481 17.08 5.26 -18.65
C TRP A 481 18.11 6.36 -18.88
N GLY A 482 19.36 6.16 -18.43
CA GLY A 482 20.47 7.10 -18.62
C GLY A 482 21.02 7.10 -20.05
N THR A 483 20.73 6.06 -20.83
CA THR A 483 21.09 5.95 -22.26
C THR A 483 19.92 6.20 -23.18
N PHE A 484 18.84 6.83 -22.69
CA PHE A 484 17.61 7.06 -23.44
C PHE A 484 17.88 7.98 -24.66
N MET A 485 18.16 7.38 -25.83
CA MET A 485 18.28 8.04 -27.14
C MET A 485 17.76 7.15 -28.26
#